data_AF-A0A699QS71-F1
#
_entry.id   AF-A0A699QS71-F1
#
_cell.length_a   1.000
_cell.length_b   1.000
_cell.length_c   1.000
_cell.angle_alpha   90.00
_cell.angle_beta   90.00
_cell.angle_gamma   90.00
#
_symmetry.space_group_name_H-M   'P 1'
#
loop_
_entity.id
_entity.type
_entity.pdbx_description
1 polymer ?
#
loop_
_entity_poly.entity_id
_entity_poly.type
_entity_poly.pdbx_seq_one_letter_code
_entity_poly.pdbx_strand_id
1 'polypeptide(L)'
;MWTLSKTAEKYLPLFQTLKKCIKKSDFRWTTKAEQAFQQLKQHLSNLPLLAAPKRQEELIMYLSATHGAISAVLLTKRGMAQTPVYFISRALQGPKLKYSPMEKLVLSLVFAAKRLRRYFQAHPITVITDQPIKQVMSRPDVAGRLQKWSIMLGEHNITYRQRTSIKGQILADFLNEMPSNASQGVSVAETKEEPWTLFTNGSSCVDGSGAGLILTNPDRVEFTCALRFQFAASNNKAEYEALIAGLRIATQMGVKNIQT
;
A
#
# COMPACT_ATOMS: atom_id res chain seq x y z
N MET A 1 16.37 7.33 -13.34
CA MET A 1 16.55 5.88 -13.47
C MET A 1 15.25 5.23 -13.02
N TRP A 2 14.62 4.48 -13.91
CA TRP A 2 13.27 3.94 -13.83
C TRP A 2 13.25 2.68 -12.96
N THR A 3 12.38 2.58 -11.95
CA THR A 3 12.18 1.31 -11.24
C THR A 3 10.78 1.17 -10.68
N LEU A 4 9.98 0.19 -11.11
CA LEU A 4 8.74 -0.14 -10.38
C LEU A 4 9.02 -0.40 -8.87
N SER A 5 8.10 -0.11 -7.94
CA SER A 5 8.46 0.02 -6.51
C SER A 5 8.96 -1.29 -5.88
N LYS A 6 8.54 -2.46 -6.38
CA LYS A 6 9.09 -3.77 -5.99
C LYS A 6 10.33 -4.11 -6.81
N THR A 7 10.40 -3.59 -8.02
CA THR A 7 11.57 -3.65 -8.91
C THR A 7 12.80 -2.93 -8.32
N ALA A 8 12.60 -1.90 -7.50
CA ALA A 8 13.67 -1.26 -6.71
C ALA A 8 14.25 -2.17 -5.61
N GLU A 9 13.43 -3.01 -4.98
CA GLU A 9 13.85 -4.04 -4.00
C GLU A 9 14.47 -5.25 -4.71
N LYS A 10 13.85 -5.72 -5.81
CA LYS A 10 14.35 -6.81 -6.67
C LYS A 10 15.75 -6.53 -7.22
N TYR A 11 16.02 -5.28 -7.57
CA TYR A 11 17.33 -4.85 -8.08
C TYR A 11 18.14 -4.09 -7.03
N LEU A 12 17.74 -4.12 -5.76
CA LEU A 12 18.50 -3.55 -4.66
C LEU A 12 19.95 -4.06 -4.62
N PRO A 13 20.26 -5.36 -4.86
CA PRO A 13 21.64 -5.83 -4.93
C PRO A 13 22.45 -5.10 -6.01
N LEU A 14 21.87 -4.88 -7.20
CA LEU A 14 22.50 -4.11 -8.27
C LEU A 14 22.75 -2.66 -7.85
N PHE A 15 21.75 -1.99 -7.25
CA PHE A 15 21.90 -0.60 -6.80
C PHE A 15 22.89 -0.45 -5.64
N GLN A 16 22.98 -1.43 -4.74
CA GLN A 16 23.98 -1.47 -3.68
C GLN A 16 25.39 -1.66 -4.24
N THR A 17 25.57 -2.58 -5.19
CA THR A 17 26.83 -2.76 -5.92
C THR A 17 27.25 -1.47 -6.63
N LEU A 18 26.32 -0.78 -7.30
CA LEU A 18 26.59 0.50 -7.98
C LEU A 18 26.84 1.67 -7.01
N LYS A 19 26.20 1.69 -5.83
CA LYS A 19 26.43 2.73 -4.81
C LYS A 19 27.79 2.59 -4.12
N LYS A 20 28.35 1.37 -4.05
CA LYS A 20 29.73 1.14 -3.57
C LYS A 20 30.79 1.67 -4.53
N CYS A 21 30.42 2.13 -5.74
CA CYS A 21 31.33 2.74 -6.71
C CYS A 21 31.85 4.15 -6.35
N ILE A 22 31.55 4.71 -5.18
CA ILE A 22 32.12 6.00 -4.76
C ILE A 22 33.66 5.89 -4.58
N LYS A 23 34.18 4.68 -4.34
CA LYS A 23 35.60 4.35 -4.48
C LYS A 23 35.76 3.12 -5.40
N LYS A 24 36.57 3.23 -6.46
CA LYS A 24 36.79 2.17 -7.47
C LYS A 24 37.26 0.83 -6.87
N SER A 25 37.89 0.84 -5.70
CA SER A 25 38.49 -0.34 -5.04
C SER A 25 37.47 -1.33 -4.46
N ASP A 26 36.24 -0.88 -4.16
CA ASP A 26 35.27 -1.66 -3.38
C ASP A 26 34.12 -2.21 -4.25
N PHE A 27 34.18 -1.96 -5.55
CA PHE A 27 33.21 -2.47 -6.50
C PHE A 27 33.43 -3.95 -6.76
N ARG A 28 32.47 -4.77 -6.33
CA ARG A 28 32.40 -6.19 -6.67
C ARG A 28 31.08 -6.48 -7.37
N TRP A 29 31.17 -6.82 -8.65
CA TRP A 29 30.04 -7.33 -9.41
C TRP A 29 29.72 -8.74 -8.91
N THR A 30 28.58 -8.90 -8.23
CA THR A 30 28.19 -10.19 -7.66
C THR A 30 27.26 -10.93 -8.62
N THR A 31 27.19 -12.25 -8.50
CA THR A 31 26.23 -13.07 -9.26
C THR A 31 24.77 -12.61 -9.04
N LYS A 32 24.44 -12.13 -7.83
CA LYS A 32 23.13 -11.53 -7.51
C LYS A 32 22.90 -10.22 -8.26
N ALA A 33 23.93 -9.38 -8.42
CA ALA A 33 23.84 -8.15 -9.20
C ALA A 33 23.70 -8.44 -10.70
N GLU A 34 24.40 -9.44 -11.24
CA GLU A 34 24.25 -9.88 -12.64
C GLU A 34 22.84 -10.41 -12.92
N GLN A 35 22.32 -11.29 -12.07
CA GLN A 35 20.96 -11.82 -12.20
C GLN A 35 19.92 -10.70 -12.12
N ALA A 36 20.07 -9.76 -11.18
CA ALA A 36 19.22 -8.57 -11.09
C ALA A 36 19.29 -7.73 -12.38
N PHE A 37 20.48 -7.53 -12.95
CA PHE A 37 20.66 -6.76 -14.18
C PHE A 37 20.05 -7.43 -15.41
N GLN A 38 20.20 -8.75 -15.57
CA GLN A 38 19.60 -9.50 -16.68
C GLN A 38 18.07 -9.51 -16.60
N GLN A 39 17.53 -9.69 -15.39
CA GLN A 39 16.09 -9.57 -15.16
C GLN A 39 15.57 -8.17 -15.44
N LEU A 40 16.36 -7.12 -15.15
CA LEU A 40 16.02 -5.74 -15.50
C LEU A 40 16.00 -5.56 -17.02
N LYS A 41 17.00 -6.07 -17.75
CA LYS A 41 17.03 -6.01 -19.23
C LYS A 41 15.81 -6.67 -19.85
N GLN A 42 15.48 -7.90 -19.45
CA GLN A 42 14.31 -8.61 -19.97
C GLN A 42 13.01 -7.87 -19.67
N HIS A 43 12.89 -7.28 -18.48
CA HIS A 43 11.73 -6.49 -18.12
C HIS A 43 11.61 -5.22 -18.96
N LEU A 44 12.72 -4.51 -19.18
CA LEU A 44 12.77 -3.30 -20.02
C LEU A 44 12.43 -3.60 -21.49
N SER A 45 12.86 -4.75 -22.02
CA SER A 45 12.54 -5.19 -23.39
C SER A 45 11.06 -5.48 -23.61
N ASN A 46 10.31 -5.78 -22.54
CA ASN A 46 8.89 -6.08 -22.58
C ASN A 46 8.01 -4.90 -22.11
N LEU A 47 8.59 -3.70 -21.93
CA LEU A 47 7.81 -2.56 -21.49
C LEU A 47 6.78 -2.14 -22.55
N PRO A 48 5.55 -1.82 -22.14
CA PRO A 48 4.54 -1.33 -23.05
C PRO A 48 4.96 0.01 -23.65
N LEU A 49 4.58 0.24 -24.91
CA LEU A 49 4.83 1.51 -25.61
C LEU A 49 4.18 2.67 -24.84
N LEU A 50 4.97 3.70 -24.56
CA LEU A 50 4.47 4.92 -23.92
C LEU A 50 3.71 5.80 -24.92
N ALA A 51 2.60 6.39 -24.49
CA ALA A 51 1.84 7.35 -25.27
C ALA A 51 2.12 8.79 -24.86
N ALA A 52 2.24 9.70 -25.83
CA ALA A 52 2.15 11.12 -25.57
C ALA A 52 0.69 11.51 -25.31
N PRO A 53 0.38 12.29 -24.25
CA PRO A 53 -0.98 12.74 -23.99
C PRO A 53 -1.42 13.82 -24.99
N LYS A 54 -2.72 13.84 -25.31
CA LYS A 54 -3.33 14.89 -26.14
C LYS A 54 -3.61 16.13 -25.29
N ARG A 55 -3.62 17.32 -25.89
CA ARG A 55 -3.92 18.58 -25.18
C ARG A 55 -5.20 18.44 -24.35
N GLN A 56 -5.13 18.82 -23.07
CA GLN A 56 -6.24 18.80 -22.11
C GLN A 56 -6.88 17.42 -21.86
N GLU A 57 -6.28 16.32 -22.33
CA GLU A 57 -6.73 14.95 -22.05
C GLU A 57 -6.68 14.66 -20.54
N GLU A 58 -7.74 14.05 -19.98
CA GLU A 58 -7.74 13.56 -18.60
C GLU A 58 -6.72 12.43 -18.46
N LEU A 59 -5.82 12.56 -17.49
CA LEU A 59 -4.82 11.53 -17.21
C LEU A 59 -5.18 10.79 -15.94
N ILE A 60 -5.04 9.47 -16.00
CA ILE A 60 -5.37 8.56 -14.92
C ILE A 60 -4.09 8.24 -14.16
N MET A 61 -4.12 8.38 -12.84
CA MET A 61 -2.99 8.07 -11.98
C MET A 61 -3.32 6.93 -11.02
N TYR A 62 -2.42 5.94 -10.97
CA TYR A 62 -2.39 4.94 -9.92
C TYR A 62 -1.19 5.16 -9.02
N LEU A 63 -1.42 5.02 -7.72
CA LEU A 63 -0.41 5.19 -6.69
C LEU A 63 -0.11 3.85 -6.03
N SER A 64 1.13 3.67 -5.60
CA SER A 64 1.58 2.50 -4.87
C SER A 64 2.65 2.90 -3.86
N ALA A 65 2.61 2.26 -2.69
CA ALA A 65 3.56 2.45 -1.61
C ALA A 65 3.86 1.11 -0.92
N THR A 66 5.14 0.77 -0.81
CA THR A 66 5.65 -0.35 -0.02
C THR A 66 6.34 0.17 1.24
N HIS A 67 6.90 -0.73 2.06
CA HIS A 67 7.73 -0.33 3.18
C HIS A 67 8.91 0.55 2.72
N GLY A 68 9.62 0.13 1.67
CA GLY A 68 10.87 0.73 1.21
C GLY A 68 10.76 1.67 0.00
N ALA A 69 9.62 1.75 -0.67
CA ALA A 69 9.49 2.53 -1.91
C ALA A 69 8.09 3.10 -2.13
N ILE A 70 8.03 4.14 -2.95
CA ILE A 70 6.79 4.71 -3.49
C ILE A 70 6.85 4.72 -5.01
N SER A 71 5.70 4.62 -5.67
CA SER A 71 5.59 4.73 -7.11
C SER A 71 4.24 5.23 -7.58
N ALA A 72 4.23 5.80 -8.78
CA ALA A 72 3.02 6.19 -9.47
C ALA A 72 3.12 5.88 -10.97
N VAL A 73 2.00 5.49 -11.56
CA VAL A 73 1.86 5.36 -13.02
C VAL A 73 0.86 6.39 -13.49
N LEU A 74 1.22 7.11 -14.54
CA LEU A 74 0.36 8.02 -15.27
C LEU A 74 -0.05 7.36 -16.58
N LEU A 75 -1.34 7.32 -16.87
CA LEU A 75 -1.90 6.68 -18.06
C LEU A 75 -2.88 7.62 -18.76
N THR A 76 -3.09 7.36 -20.04
CA THR A 76 -4.22 7.87 -20.81
C THR A 76 -5.20 6.73 -21.08
N LYS A 77 -6.49 7.04 -21.18
CA LYS A 77 -7.51 6.09 -21.61
C LYS A 77 -8.07 6.52 -22.96
N ARG A 78 -7.87 5.67 -23.97
CA ARG A 78 -8.39 5.87 -25.34
C ARG A 78 -9.28 4.69 -25.70
N GLY A 79 -10.58 4.92 -25.78
CA GLY A 79 -11.56 3.84 -25.91
C GLY A 79 -11.52 2.91 -24.69
N MET A 80 -11.31 1.61 -24.94
CA MET A 80 -11.18 0.59 -23.89
C MET A 80 -9.74 0.38 -23.39
N ALA A 81 -8.74 0.94 -24.08
CA ALA A 81 -7.33 0.74 -23.73
C ALA A 81 -6.82 1.80 -22.76
N GLN A 82 -6.11 1.35 -21.71
CA GLN A 82 -5.27 2.21 -20.88
C GLN A 82 -3.83 2.10 -21.37
N THR A 83 -3.24 3.20 -21.80
CA THR A 83 -1.86 3.23 -22.29
C THR A 83 -1.01 4.05 -21.32
N PRO A 84 0.13 3.51 -20.85
CA PRO A 84 1.01 4.26 -19.97
C PRO A 84 1.58 5.50 -20.67
N VAL A 85 1.57 6.62 -19.97
CA VAL A 85 2.23 7.87 -20.37
C VAL A 85 3.56 8.00 -19.67
N TYR A 86 3.59 7.70 -18.36
CA TYR A 86 4.80 7.83 -17.57
C TYR A 86 4.79 6.90 -16.37
N PHE A 87 5.97 6.42 -15.99
CA PHE A 87 6.20 5.65 -14.77
C PHE A 87 7.21 6.37 -13.87
N ILE A 88 6.91 6.53 -12.58
CA ILE A 88 7.86 7.06 -11.60
C ILE A 88 7.89 6.24 -10.32
N SER A 89 9.05 6.28 -9.67
CA SER A 89 9.24 5.68 -8.36
C SER A 89 10.39 6.33 -7.60
N ARG A 90 10.46 5.97 -6.32
CA ARG A 90 11.54 6.37 -5.45
C ARG A 90 11.67 5.42 -4.27
N ALA A 91 12.89 4.96 -4.01
CA ALA A 91 13.24 4.32 -2.74
C ALA A 91 13.17 5.35 -1.60
N LEU A 92 12.50 4.99 -0.52
CA LEU A 92 12.40 5.76 0.71
C LEU A 92 13.68 5.61 1.53
N GLN A 93 14.04 6.66 2.25
CA GLN A 93 15.23 6.70 3.09
C GLN A 93 14.97 7.55 4.34
N GLY A 94 15.69 7.24 5.41
CA GLY A 94 15.64 7.99 6.67
C GLY A 94 14.22 7.98 7.28
N PRO A 95 13.72 9.12 7.78
CA PRO A 95 12.43 9.19 8.46
C PRO A 95 11.23 8.73 7.61
N LYS A 96 11.33 8.82 6.28
CA LYS A 96 10.25 8.44 5.35
C LYS A 96 9.93 6.94 5.37
N LEU A 97 10.87 6.10 5.82
CA LEU A 97 10.63 4.67 6.02
C LEU A 97 9.63 4.41 7.14
N LYS A 98 9.57 5.30 8.13
CA LYS A 98 8.68 5.19 9.30
C LYS A 98 7.29 5.79 9.07
N TYR A 99 7.04 6.36 7.89
CA TYR A 99 5.73 6.93 7.58
C TYR A 99 4.67 5.83 7.54
N SER A 100 3.44 6.17 7.94
CA SER A 100 2.33 5.24 7.83
C SER A 100 2.06 4.87 6.36
N PRO A 101 1.41 3.73 6.07
CA PRO A 101 1.05 3.38 4.70
C PRO A 101 0.28 4.49 3.97
N MET A 102 -0.64 5.15 4.66
CA MET A 102 -1.39 6.28 4.12
C MET A 102 -0.49 7.49 3.84
N GLU A 103 0.41 7.86 4.76
CA GLU A 103 1.38 8.94 4.53
C GLU A 103 2.31 8.63 3.35
N LYS A 104 2.73 7.37 3.17
CA LYS A 104 3.56 6.95 2.03
C LYS A 104 2.78 7.02 0.72
N LEU A 105 1.50 6.68 0.73
CA LEU A 105 0.64 6.79 -0.44
C LEU A 105 0.43 8.25 -0.85
N VAL A 106 0.16 9.13 0.10
CA VAL A 106 0.11 10.58 -0.13
C VAL A 106 1.47 11.10 -0.60
N LEU A 107 2.56 10.66 0.02
CA LEU A 107 3.91 11.01 -0.41
C LEU A 107 4.18 10.58 -1.86
N SER A 108 3.61 9.46 -2.31
CA SER A 108 3.68 9.03 -3.71
C SER A 108 3.03 10.05 -4.65
N LEU A 109 1.83 10.53 -4.30
CA LEU A 109 1.14 11.58 -5.06
C LEU A 109 1.93 12.90 -5.07
N VAL A 110 2.45 13.31 -3.91
CA VAL A 110 3.30 14.50 -3.75
C VAL A 110 4.56 14.40 -4.61
N PHE A 111 5.19 13.24 -4.62
CA PHE A 111 6.35 12.96 -5.44
C PHE A 111 6.00 13.03 -6.92
N ALA A 112 4.82 12.50 -7.31
CA ALA A 112 4.31 12.56 -8.67
C ALA A 112 4.06 13.99 -9.14
N ALA A 113 3.32 14.78 -8.37
CA ALA A 113 3.05 16.18 -8.69
C ALA A 113 4.33 16.98 -8.92
N LYS A 114 5.34 16.78 -8.06
CA LYS A 114 6.64 17.45 -8.20
C LYS A 114 7.44 16.99 -9.41
N ARG A 115 7.52 15.68 -9.64
CA ARG A 115 8.34 15.11 -10.71
C ARG A 115 7.72 15.29 -12.09
N LEU A 116 6.40 15.27 -12.16
CA LEU A 116 5.58 15.34 -13.37
C LEU A 116 4.86 16.69 -13.50
N ARG A 117 5.43 17.76 -12.92
CA ARG A 117 4.81 19.10 -12.82
C ARG A 117 4.18 19.59 -14.13
N ARG A 118 4.87 19.39 -15.27
CA ARG A 118 4.35 19.76 -16.60
C ARG A 118 3.02 19.08 -16.93
N TYR A 119 2.85 17.81 -16.57
CA TYR A 119 1.59 17.10 -16.78
C TYR A 119 0.49 17.60 -15.84
N PHE A 120 0.80 17.80 -14.56
CA PHE A 120 -0.16 18.33 -13.56
C PHE A 120 -0.63 19.75 -13.87
N GLN A 121 0.19 20.56 -14.56
CA GLN A 121 -0.18 21.90 -14.99
C GLN A 121 -0.97 21.94 -16.30
N ALA A 122 -0.77 20.96 -17.19
CA ALA A 122 -1.38 20.94 -18.52
C ALA A 122 -2.64 20.07 -18.62
N HIS A 123 -2.87 19.16 -17.66
CA HIS A 123 -3.94 18.16 -17.71
C HIS A 123 -4.65 18.01 -16.37
N PRO A 124 -5.98 17.75 -16.38
CA PRO A 124 -6.65 17.25 -15.19
C PRO A 124 -6.17 15.83 -14.87
N ILE A 125 -5.92 15.59 -13.58
CA ILE A 125 -5.40 14.31 -13.07
C ILE A 125 -6.48 13.61 -12.25
N THR A 126 -6.77 12.37 -12.58
CA THR A 126 -7.74 11.54 -11.85
C THR A 126 -7.02 10.39 -11.16
N VAL A 127 -6.93 10.46 -9.83
CA VAL A 127 -6.32 9.43 -8.99
C VAL A 127 -7.32 8.32 -8.73
N ILE A 128 -6.98 7.10 -9.14
CA ILE A 128 -7.79 5.91 -8.89
C ILE A 128 -7.28 5.22 -7.63
N THR A 129 -8.10 5.25 -6.58
CA THR A 129 -7.74 4.70 -5.28
C THR A 129 -8.98 4.22 -4.52
N ASP A 130 -8.80 3.18 -3.71
CA ASP A 130 -9.75 2.70 -2.70
C ASP A 130 -9.47 3.32 -1.32
N GLN A 131 -8.35 4.03 -1.18
CA GLN A 131 -7.94 4.66 0.08
C GLN A 131 -8.56 6.05 0.21
N PRO A 132 -8.92 6.48 1.44
CA PRO A 132 -9.55 7.79 1.69
C PRO A 132 -8.56 8.97 1.62
N ILE A 133 -7.74 9.05 0.56
CA ILE A 133 -6.72 10.10 0.39
C ILE A 133 -7.34 11.49 0.52
N LYS A 134 -8.44 11.75 -0.19
CA LYS A 134 -9.13 13.05 -0.15
C LYS A 134 -9.50 13.46 1.28
N GLN A 135 -10.03 12.52 2.08
CA GLN A 135 -10.46 12.79 3.46
C GLN A 135 -9.26 13.06 4.39
N VAL A 136 -8.18 12.30 4.23
CA VAL A 136 -6.94 12.50 5.01
C VAL A 136 -6.31 13.85 4.70
N MET A 137 -6.33 14.26 3.43
CA MET A 137 -5.81 15.57 2.99
C MET A 137 -6.66 16.75 3.48
N SER A 138 -7.93 16.52 3.83
CA SER A 138 -8.85 17.52 4.38
C SER A 138 -8.77 17.69 5.90
N ARG A 139 -8.06 16.80 6.62
CA ARG A 139 -7.90 16.86 8.09
C ARG A 139 -6.45 17.14 8.48
N PRO A 140 -5.97 18.39 8.36
CA PRO A 140 -4.56 18.73 8.60
C PRO A 140 -4.10 18.61 10.06
N ASP A 141 -5.04 18.49 11.01
CA ASP A 141 -4.81 18.64 12.45
C ASP A 141 -3.96 17.54 13.13
N VAL A 142 -3.56 16.50 12.40
CA VAL A 142 -2.84 15.33 12.96
C VAL A 142 -1.35 15.31 12.59
N ALA A 143 -0.93 16.01 11.53
CA ALA A 143 0.47 16.12 11.16
C ALA A 143 0.69 17.33 10.23
N GLY A 144 1.46 18.34 10.67
CA GLY A 144 1.74 19.55 9.87
C GLY A 144 2.35 19.28 8.48
N ARG A 145 2.90 18.08 8.26
CA ARG A 145 3.36 17.62 6.95
C ARG A 145 2.20 17.40 5.96
N LEU A 146 1.10 16.77 6.38
CA LEU A 146 -0.06 16.52 5.53
C LEU A 146 -0.71 17.83 5.11
N GLN A 147 -0.80 18.81 6.02
CA GLN A 147 -1.25 20.17 5.71
C GLN A 147 -0.40 20.81 4.60
N LYS A 148 0.93 20.77 4.74
CA LYS A 148 1.86 21.29 3.73
C LYS A 148 1.69 20.60 2.38
N TRP A 149 1.44 19.29 2.38
CA TRP A 149 1.18 18.54 1.15
C TRP A 149 -0.18 18.88 0.54
N SER A 150 -1.20 19.16 1.36
CA SER A 150 -2.54 19.55 0.92
C SER A 150 -2.53 20.88 0.18
N ILE A 151 -1.85 21.88 0.74
CA ILE A 151 -1.67 23.19 0.11
C ILE A 151 -0.98 23.02 -1.25
N MET A 152 0.12 22.27 -1.30
CA MET A 152 0.88 22.07 -2.54
C MET A 152 0.11 21.31 -3.61
N LEU A 153 -0.69 20.32 -3.24
CA LEU A 153 -1.52 19.57 -4.19
C LEU A 153 -2.76 20.37 -4.64
N GLY A 154 -3.22 21.34 -3.84
CA GLY A 154 -4.34 22.23 -4.17
C GLY A 154 -4.09 23.14 -5.37
N GLU A 155 -2.83 23.36 -5.77
CA GLU A 155 -2.47 24.08 -6.99
C GLU A 155 -2.82 23.33 -8.29
N HIS A 156 -3.21 22.05 -8.19
CA HIS A 156 -3.45 21.17 -9.32
C HIS A 156 -4.91 20.71 -9.41
N ASN A 157 -5.39 20.49 -10.63
CA ASN A 157 -6.71 19.91 -10.87
C ASN A 157 -6.68 18.39 -10.66
N ILE A 158 -6.78 17.96 -9.39
CA ILE A 158 -6.75 16.55 -9.00
C ILE A 158 -8.15 16.12 -8.54
N THR A 159 -8.69 15.08 -9.19
CA THR A 159 -9.90 14.40 -8.74
C THR A 159 -9.57 12.99 -8.24
N TYR A 160 -10.42 12.46 -7.35
CA TYR A 160 -10.26 11.13 -6.78
C TYR A 160 -11.48 10.29 -7.17
N ARG A 161 -11.25 9.10 -7.73
CA ARG A 161 -12.31 8.14 -8.07
C ARG A 161 -12.01 6.78 -7.45
N GLN A 162 -13.08 6.13 -6.97
CA GLN A 162 -12.99 4.78 -6.43
C GLN A 162 -12.63 3.77 -7.54
N ARG A 163 -11.86 2.75 -7.17
CA ARG A 163 -11.47 1.67 -8.09
C ARG A 163 -12.67 0.76 -8.35
N THR A 164 -13.24 0.81 -9.56
CA THR A 164 -14.41 -0.01 -9.94
C THR A 164 -14.06 -1.31 -10.67
N SER A 165 -12.87 -1.44 -11.27
CA SER A 165 -12.28 -2.69 -11.79
C SER A 165 -10.86 -2.44 -12.32
N ILE A 166 -9.94 -3.40 -12.15
CA ILE A 166 -8.58 -3.33 -12.71
C ILE A 166 -8.65 -3.72 -14.18
N LYS A 167 -8.55 -2.73 -15.09
CA LYS A 167 -8.49 -2.99 -16.54
C LYS A 167 -7.06 -2.89 -17.04
N GLY A 168 -6.46 -4.03 -17.37
CA GLY A 168 -5.19 -4.13 -18.09
C GLY A 168 -4.07 -4.85 -17.31
N GLN A 169 -3.32 -5.69 -18.03
CA GLN A 169 -2.20 -6.47 -17.49
C GLN A 169 -1.12 -5.59 -16.86
N ILE A 170 -0.79 -4.46 -17.47
CA ILE A 170 0.24 -3.51 -16.98
C ILE A 170 -0.13 -2.94 -15.61
N LEU A 171 -1.43 -2.69 -15.40
CA LEU A 171 -1.94 -2.24 -14.12
C LEU A 171 -1.96 -3.40 -13.11
N ALA A 172 -2.31 -4.61 -13.54
CA ALA A 172 -2.25 -5.80 -12.70
C ALA A 172 -0.80 -6.11 -12.27
N ASP A 173 0.19 -5.96 -13.14
CA ASP A 173 1.60 -6.14 -12.82
C ASP A 173 2.10 -5.04 -11.86
N PHE A 174 1.73 -3.78 -12.12
CA PHE A 174 2.01 -2.65 -11.22
C PHE A 174 1.38 -2.83 -9.83
N LEU A 175 0.19 -3.44 -9.76
CA LEU A 175 -0.53 -3.68 -8.51
C LEU A 175 -0.11 -4.99 -7.83
N ASN A 176 0.30 -6.03 -8.56
CA ASN A 176 0.93 -7.25 -8.01
C ASN A 176 2.33 -6.98 -7.46
N GLU A 177 2.92 -5.85 -7.87
CA GLU A 177 4.09 -5.27 -7.22
C GLU A 177 3.77 -4.57 -5.89
N MET A 178 2.49 -4.32 -5.56
CA MET A 178 2.13 -4.08 -4.17
C MET A 178 2.18 -5.41 -3.42
N PRO A 179 2.79 -5.49 -2.22
CA PRO A 179 2.36 -6.52 -1.30
C PRO A 179 0.86 -6.26 -1.09
N SER A 180 0.01 -7.17 -1.58
CA SER A 180 -1.15 -7.48 -0.77
C SER A 180 -0.60 -7.77 0.62
N ASN A 181 -1.21 -7.25 1.68
CA ASN A 181 -0.89 -7.67 3.03
C ASN A 181 -1.37 -9.13 3.26
N ALA A 182 -1.07 -10.00 2.29
CA ALA A 182 -1.24 -11.43 2.29
C ALA A 182 0.17 -12.02 2.32
N SER A 183 0.50 -12.53 3.50
CA SER A 183 1.39 -13.68 3.66
C SER A 183 2.84 -13.48 3.17
N GLN A 184 3.64 -12.72 3.95
CA GLN A 184 5.05 -13.10 4.07
C GLN A 184 5.14 -14.28 5.03
N GLY A 185 5.15 -15.49 4.46
CA GLY A 185 5.79 -16.62 5.09
C GLY A 185 7.29 -16.34 5.24
N VAL A 186 7.71 -16.29 6.50
CA VAL A 186 8.98 -16.76 7.11
C VAL A 186 10.11 -17.09 6.11
N SER A 187 11.25 -16.39 6.16
CA SER A 187 12.39 -16.91 6.94
C SER A 187 13.14 -15.87 7.79
N VAL A 188 12.93 -16.02 9.10
CA VAL A 188 13.82 -15.83 10.26
C VAL A 188 14.79 -14.64 10.26
N ALA A 189 14.35 -13.56 10.90
CA ALA A 189 15.09 -12.94 12.01
C ALA A 189 14.06 -12.36 13.00
N GLU A 190 14.08 -12.87 14.22
CA GLU A 190 13.12 -12.60 15.28
C GLU A 190 13.01 -11.09 15.58
N THR A 191 11.81 -10.54 15.42
CA THR A 191 11.38 -9.38 16.23
C THR A 191 10.11 -9.83 16.91
N LYS A 192 10.19 -10.08 18.22
CA LYS A 192 9.02 -10.44 19.04
C LYS A 192 8.05 -9.26 19.05
N GLU A 193 7.02 -9.31 18.20
CA GLU A 193 5.83 -8.47 18.36
C GLU A 193 5.09 -8.97 19.61
N GLU A 194 4.91 -8.10 20.61
CA GLU A 194 4.17 -8.42 21.83
C GLU A 194 2.72 -8.80 21.48
N PRO A 195 2.18 -9.88 22.09
CA PRO A 195 0.89 -10.42 21.70
C PRO A 195 -0.26 -9.51 22.13
N TRP A 196 -1.28 -9.42 21.30
CA TRP A 196 -2.55 -8.78 21.64
C TRP A 196 -3.38 -9.72 22.51
N THR A 197 -4.10 -9.19 23.49
CA THR A 197 -4.97 -10.02 24.35
C THR A 197 -6.40 -9.99 23.83
N LEU A 198 -7.01 -11.16 23.61
CA LEU A 198 -8.39 -11.30 23.15
C LEU A 198 -9.23 -11.95 24.25
N PHE A 199 -10.20 -11.21 24.77
CA PHE A 199 -11.24 -11.74 25.65
C PHE A 199 -12.52 -11.95 24.85
N THR A 200 -13.09 -13.15 24.97
CA THR A 200 -14.38 -13.47 24.36
C THR A 200 -15.35 -13.99 25.41
N ASN A 201 -16.62 -13.65 25.26
CA ASN A 201 -17.70 -14.18 26.08
C ASN A 201 -18.91 -14.43 25.19
N GLY A 202 -19.46 -15.64 25.22
CA GLY A 202 -20.66 -16.00 24.47
C GLY A 202 -21.84 -16.25 25.40
N SER A 203 -23.02 -15.78 25.04
CA SER A 203 -24.23 -15.96 25.84
C SER A 203 -25.41 -16.30 24.93
N SER A 204 -26.28 -17.17 25.43
CA SER A 204 -27.54 -17.52 24.78
C SER A 204 -28.70 -17.48 25.76
N CYS A 205 -29.82 -16.94 25.30
CA CYS A 205 -31.09 -16.92 26.01
C CYS A 205 -32.25 -17.22 25.05
N VAL A 206 -33.47 -17.33 25.59
CA VAL A 206 -34.69 -17.57 24.80
C VAL A 206 -34.93 -16.51 23.73
N ASP A 207 -34.47 -15.27 23.96
CA ASP A 207 -34.61 -14.15 23.02
C ASP A 207 -33.48 -14.07 21.98
N GLY A 208 -32.49 -14.97 22.03
CA GLY A 208 -31.40 -15.06 21.07
C GLY A 208 -30.03 -15.24 21.70
N SER A 209 -29.00 -15.33 20.85
CA SER A 209 -27.62 -15.53 21.27
C SER A 209 -26.68 -14.46 20.70
N GLY A 210 -25.55 -14.26 21.37
CA GLY A 210 -24.59 -13.23 21.02
C GLY A 210 -23.23 -13.42 21.68
N ALA A 211 -22.30 -12.54 21.35
CA ALA A 211 -20.93 -12.55 21.82
C ALA A 211 -20.46 -11.14 22.19
N GLY A 212 -19.76 -11.03 23.31
CA GLY A 212 -18.94 -9.88 23.67
C GLY A 212 -17.46 -10.18 23.40
N LEU A 213 -16.75 -9.22 22.85
CA LEU A 213 -15.35 -9.33 22.47
C LEU A 213 -14.58 -8.09 22.93
N ILE A 214 -13.39 -8.29 23.51
CA ILE A 214 -12.44 -7.21 23.83
C ILE A 214 -11.07 -7.60 23.27
N LEU A 215 -10.55 -6.78 22.36
CA LEU A 215 -9.15 -6.88 21.89
C LEU A 215 -8.33 -5.77 22.53
N THR A 216 -7.26 -6.14 23.23
CA THR A 216 -6.33 -5.18 23.83
C THR A 216 -5.00 -5.26 23.09
N ASN A 217 -4.53 -4.13 22.57
CA ASN A 217 -3.21 -4.08 21.94
C ASN A 217 -2.10 -3.96 23.00
N PRO A 218 -0.81 -4.14 22.62
CA PRO A 218 0.32 -3.98 23.53
C PRO A 218 0.43 -2.58 24.17
N ASP A 219 -0.10 -1.55 23.51
CA ASP A 219 -0.18 -0.18 24.04
C ASP A 219 -1.38 0.05 25.01
N ARG A 220 -2.07 -1.03 25.43
CA ARG A 220 -3.26 -1.02 26.32
C ARG A 220 -4.49 -0.29 25.78
N VAL A 221 -4.60 -0.18 24.46
CA VAL A 221 -5.79 0.33 23.76
C VAL A 221 -6.77 -0.82 23.55
N GLU A 222 -8.00 -0.65 24.03
CA GLU A 222 -9.06 -1.64 23.97
C GLU A 222 -10.02 -1.40 22.80
N PHE A 223 -10.40 -2.48 22.13
CA PHE A 223 -11.41 -2.53 21.09
C PHE A 223 -12.52 -3.48 21.52
N THR A 224 -13.69 -2.92 21.84
CA THR A 224 -14.86 -3.70 22.27
C THR A 224 -15.84 -3.89 21.12
N CYS A 225 -16.34 -5.10 20.95
CA CYS A 225 -17.36 -5.43 19.97
C CYS A 225 -18.43 -6.33 20.59
N ALA A 226 -19.69 -6.08 20.26
CA ALA A 226 -20.80 -6.95 20.60
C ALA A 226 -21.46 -7.46 19.31
N LEU A 227 -21.65 -8.76 19.21
CA LEU A 227 -22.23 -9.44 18.05
C LEU A 227 -23.51 -10.16 18.47
N ARG A 228 -24.54 -10.09 17.63
CA ARG A 228 -25.75 -10.90 17.79
C ARG A 228 -25.76 -11.98 16.72
N PHE A 229 -25.86 -13.24 17.14
CA PHE A 229 -25.93 -14.36 16.22
C PHE A 229 -27.35 -14.48 15.67
N GLN A 230 -27.47 -14.73 14.36
CA GLN A 230 -28.76 -14.92 13.68
C GLN A 230 -29.24 -16.37 13.72
N PHE A 231 -28.70 -17.17 14.63
CA PHE A 231 -29.07 -18.56 14.84
C PHE A 231 -29.24 -18.85 16.32
N ALA A 232 -30.07 -19.85 16.63
CA ALA A 232 -30.19 -20.37 17.97
C ALA A 232 -28.92 -21.15 18.36
N ALA A 233 -28.37 -20.86 19.54
CA ALA A 233 -27.18 -21.52 20.07
C ALA A 233 -27.42 -21.95 21.52
N SER A 234 -26.76 -23.00 21.99
CA SER A 234 -26.61 -23.22 23.44
C SER A 234 -25.55 -22.27 23.99
N ASN A 235 -25.44 -22.08 25.32
CA ASN A 235 -24.37 -21.26 25.90
C ASN A 235 -22.98 -21.72 25.45
N ASN A 236 -22.70 -23.02 25.54
CA ASN A 236 -21.42 -23.58 25.11
C ASN A 236 -21.14 -23.33 23.62
N LYS A 237 -22.18 -23.40 22.77
CA LYS A 237 -22.06 -23.07 21.34
C LYS A 237 -21.83 -21.57 21.13
N ALA A 238 -22.49 -20.71 21.90
CA ALA A 238 -22.29 -19.26 21.83
C ALA A 238 -20.87 -18.86 22.25
N GLU A 239 -20.29 -19.48 23.28
CA GLU A 239 -18.89 -19.26 23.70
C GLU A 239 -17.90 -19.67 22.61
N TYR A 240 -18.11 -20.83 21.99
CA TYR A 240 -17.27 -21.29 20.88
C TYR A 240 -17.35 -20.36 19.66
N GLU A 241 -18.57 -19.94 19.30
CA GLU A 241 -18.78 -19.01 18.19
C GLU A 241 -18.25 -17.60 18.50
N ALA A 242 -18.28 -17.17 19.77
CA ALA A 242 -17.67 -15.93 20.22
C ALA A 242 -16.14 -15.96 20.00
N LEU A 243 -15.47 -17.06 20.35
CA LEU A 243 -14.05 -17.23 20.12
C LEU A 243 -13.70 -17.17 18.63
N ILE A 244 -14.44 -17.89 17.78
CA ILE A 244 -14.22 -17.88 16.33
C ILE A 244 -14.43 -16.48 15.75
N ALA A 245 -15.49 -15.79 16.17
CA ALA A 245 -15.78 -14.43 15.72
C ALA A 245 -14.67 -13.45 16.16
N GLY A 246 -14.20 -13.57 17.41
CA GLY A 246 -13.07 -12.79 17.94
C GLY A 246 -11.79 -12.98 17.15
N LEU A 247 -11.42 -14.23 16.84
CA LEU A 247 -10.24 -14.55 16.03
C LEU A 247 -10.36 -14.03 14.59
N ARG A 248 -11.56 -14.11 13.99
CA ARG A 248 -11.82 -13.56 12.65
C ARG A 248 -11.68 -12.05 12.63
N ILE A 249 -12.23 -11.35 13.61
CA ILE A 249 -12.13 -9.89 13.72
C ILE A 249 -10.68 -9.48 13.97
N ALA A 250 -9.96 -10.17 14.85
CA ALA A 250 -8.54 -9.93 15.08
C ALA A 250 -7.71 -10.12 13.80
N THR A 251 -8.01 -11.16 13.02
CA THR A 251 -7.38 -11.41 11.72
C THR A 251 -7.70 -10.30 10.71
N GLN A 252 -8.95 -9.83 10.66
CA GLN A 252 -9.37 -8.69 9.81
C GLN A 252 -8.70 -7.38 10.23
N MET A 253 -8.42 -7.20 11.52
CA MET A 253 -7.64 -6.09 12.06
C MET A 253 -6.13 -6.22 11.80
N GLY A 254 -5.70 -7.33 11.20
CA GLY A 254 -4.29 -7.56 10.88
C GLY A 254 -3.44 -7.96 12.08
N VAL A 255 -4.07 -8.41 13.18
CA VAL A 255 -3.37 -8.89 14.38
C VAL A 255 -2.73 -10.24 14.08
N LYS A 256 -1.41 -10.32 14.25
CA LYS A 256 -0.61 -11.52 13.90
C LYS A 256 -0.28 -12.42 15.08
N ASN A 257 -0.34 -11.90 16.30
CA ASN A 257 0.04 -12.60 17.52
C ASN A 257 -1.00 -12.29 18.59
N ILE A 258 -1.78 -13.30 18.99
CA ILE A 258 -2.93 -13.16 19.90
C ILE A 258 -2.75 -14.13 21.06
N GLN A 259 -2.99 -13.65 22.27
CA GLN A 259 -3.12 -14.45 23.47
C GLN A 259 -4.58 -14.35 23.94
N THR A 260 -5.26 -15.49 23.98
CA THR A 260 -6.66 -15.62 24.43
C THR A 260 -6.73 -16.00 25.89
#